data_AF-H6N5S9-F1
#
_entry.id   AF-H6N5S9-F1
#
_cell.length_a   1.000
_cell.length_b   1.000
_cell.length_c   1.000
_cell.angle_alpha   90.00
_cell.angle_beta   90.00
_cell.angle_gamma   90.00
#
_symmetry.space_group_name_H-M   'P 1'
#
loop_
_entity.id
_entity.type
_entity.pdbx_description
1 polymer ?
#
loop_
_entity_poly.entity_id
_entity_poly.type
_entity_poly.pdbx_seq_one_letter_code
_entity_poly.pdbx_strand_id
1 'polypeptide(L)'
;MSGKIILLSAGSATAAVGGISTFFYLFQRETIKSKVEKSGIKLIKYEDLLSWKTAFKGLKSKSEVIEELKKIDPSIADVSDLDKGGNALKSFCKTSWERPYKPGEQFFLQVKEWCIQVPLTVKDQFLGSRKTLENNWESKFEAIKTSNTNQLKEDLKAIDNQITKELTDNEDKNKFVAALQKWCEDNLNKNLIEADSILEKAKHRCLKNDN
;
A
#
# COMPACT_ATOMS: atom_id res chain seq x y z
N MET A 1 -21.40 -72.39 -28.85
CA MET A 1 -21.96 -71.08 -29.22
C MET A 1 -20.82 -70.22 -29.76
N SER A 2 -20.76 -70.11 -31.10
CA SER A 2 -19.71 -69.40 -31.82
C SER A 2 -20.07 -67.93 -31.95
N GLY A 3 -19.35 -67.06 -31.24
CA GLY A 3 -19.45 -65.61 -31.37
C GLY A 3 -18.55 -65.11 -32.49
N LYS A 4 -19.14 -64.54 -33.54
CA LYS A 4 -18.45 -63.99 -34.71
C LYS A 4 -17.67 -62.72 -34.35
N ILE A 5 -16.38 -62.72 -34.67
CA ILE A 5 -15.53 -61.52 -34.72
C ILE A 5 -15.90 -60.75 -35.99
N ILE A 6 -16.36 -59.51 -35.85
CA ILE A 6 -16.53 -58.57 -36.96
C ILE A 6 -15.31 -57.64 -36.94
N LEU A 7 -14.36 -57.92 -37.83
CA LEU A 7 -13.30 -57.00 -38.23
C LEU A 7 -13.89 -56.02 -39.26
N LEU A 8 -14.02 -54.75 -38.88
CA LEU A 8 -14.18 -53.65 -39.81
C LEU A 8 -12.86 -52.87 -39.84
N SER A 9 -12.08 -53.14 -40.87
CA SER A 9 -10.96 -52.33 -41.32
C SER A 9 -11.46 -51.34 -42.37
N ALA A 10 -11.31 -50.03 -42.12
CA ALA A 10 -11.18 -49.03 -43.17
C ALA A 10 -10.64 -47.70 -42.60
N GLY A 11 -9.35 -47.45 -42.86
CA GLY A 11 -8.80 -46.15 -43.28
C GLY A 11 -9.05 -44.91 -42.42
N SER A 12 -8.04 -44.50 -41.67
CA SER A 12 -7.47 -43.15 -41.79
C SER A 12 -6.12 -43.11 -41.08
N ALA A 13 -5.07 -42.87 -41.85
CA ALA A 13 -3.78 -42.49 -41.30
C ALA A 13 -3.94 -41.07 -40.74
N THR A 14 -4.05 -40.95 -39.43
CA THR A 14 -3.81 -39.68 -38.72
C THR A 14 -2.53 -39.82 -37.93
N ALA A 15 -1.54 -39.01 -38.29
CA ALA A 15 -0.35 -38.80 -37.52
C ALA A 15 -0.76 -38.33 -36.11
N ALA A 16 -0.66 -39.20 -35.11
CA ALA A 16 -0.72 -38.82 -33.70
C ALA A 16 0.63 -38.21 -33.31
N VAL A 17 0.95 -37.05 -33.89
CA VAL A 17 2.06 -36.20 -33.45
C VAL A 17 1.45 -34.95 -32.83
N GLY A 18 1.63 -34.81 -31.51
CA GLY A 18 1.37 -33.56 -30.79
C GLY A 18 0.01 -33.52 -30.10
N GLY A 19 -0.03 -33.89 -28.82
CA GLY A 19 -1.27 -33.74 -28.06
C GLY A 19 -1.20 -34.13 -26.59
N ILE A 20 -0.07 -33.94 -25.91
CA ILE A 20 0.00 -34.15 -24.45
C ILE A 20 0.59 -32.93 -23.72
N SER A 21 1.37 -32.07 -24.39
CA SER A 21 1.95 -30.88 -23.75
C SER A 21 0.92 -29.74 -23.55
N THR A 22 -0.10 -29.62 -24.40
CA THR A 22 -1.09 -28.52 -24.31
C THR A 22 -2.15 -28.73 -23.24
N PHE A 23 -2.40 -29.97 -22.81
CA PHE A 23 -3.40 -30.26 -21.78
C PHE A 23 -2.93 -29.80 -20.39
N PHE A 24 -1.63 -29.89 -20.07
CA PHE A 24 -1.10 -29.43 -18.78
C PHE A 24 -1.14 -27.90 -18.61
N TYR A 25 -1.05 -27.14 -19.71
CA TYR A 25 -1.18 -25.67 -19.65
C TYR A 25 -2.61 -25.20 -19.41
N LEU A 26 -3.63 -25.96 -19.84
CA LEU A 26 -5.04 -25.58 -19.69
C LEU A 26 -5.63 -25.86 -18.30
N PHE A 27 -4.92 -26.62 -17.45
CA PHE A 27 -5.37 -26.95 -16.09
C PHE A 27 -4.56 -26.28 -14.96
N GLN A 28 -3.74 -25.27 -15.26
CA GLN A 28 -3.24 -24.40 -14.19
C GLN A 28 -4.42 -23.61 -13.62
N ARG A 29 -4.99 -24.12 -12.52
CA ARG A 29 -5.98 -23.40 -11.74
C ARG A 29 -5.40 -22.04 -11.38
N GLU A 30 -6.06 -20.98 -11.85
CA GLU A 30 -5.67 -19.60 -11.54
C GLU A 30 -5.52 -19.46 -10.03
N THR A 31 -4.36 -19.00 -9.57
CA THR A 31 -4.13 -18.73 -8.15
C THR A 31 -4.67 -17.35 -7.80
N ILE A 32 -4.87 -17.11 -6.50
CA ILE A 32 -5.25 -15.78 -6.02
C ILE A 32 -4.23 -14.73 -6.47
N LYS A 33 -2.93 -15.02 -6.37
CA LYS A 33 -1.87 -14.12 -6.85
C LYS A 33 -2.05 -13.75 -8.32
N SER A 34 -2.14 -14.76 -9.19
CA SER A 34 -2.34 -14.56 -10.63
C SER A 34 -3.58 -13.71 -10.90
N LYS A 35 -4.69 -13.95 -10.18
CA LYS A 35 -5.92 -13.19 -10.34
C LYS A 35 -5.76 -11.72 -9.97
N VAL A 36 -5.13 -11.44 -8.83
CA VAL A 36 -4.90 -10.08 -8.33
C VAL A 36 -4.01 -9.30 -9.28
N GLU A 37 -2.89 -9.89 -9.71
CA GLU A 37 -1.93 -9.27 -10.63
C GLU A 37 -2.56 -8.98 -12.01
N LYS A 38 -3.35 -9.91 -12.57
CA LYS A 38 -4.12 -9.68 -13.81
C LYS A 38 -5.15 -8.56 -13.69
N SER A 39 -5.58 -8.23 -12.47
CA SER A 39 -6.50 -7.11 -12.20
C SER A 39 -5.78 -5.77 -12.09
N GLY A 40 -4.46 -5.73 -12.36
CA GLY A 40 -3.64 -4.52 -12.29
C GLY A 40 -3.22 -4.12 -10.87
N ILE A 41 -3.51 -4.95 -9.87
CA ILE A 41 -3.17 -4.70 -8.47
C ILE A 41 -1.78 -5.26 -8.20
N LYS A 42 -0.88 -4.39 -7.71
CA LYS A 42 0.47 -4.79 -7.31
C LYS A 42 0.43 -5.35 -5.90
N LEU A 43 1.00 -6.54 -5.72
CA LEU A 43 1.22 -7.16 -4.41
C LEU A 43 2.53 -6.64 -3.79
N ILE A 44 2.59 -6.62 -2.46
CA ILE A 44 3.85 -6.35 -1.74
C ILE A 44 4.87 -7.44 -2.12
N LYS A 45 6.10 -7.05 -2.41
CA LYS A 45 7.18 -8.03 -2.64
C LYS A 45 7.52 -8.77 -1.35
N TYR A 46 7.75 -10.07 -1.44
CA TYR A 46 7.96 -10.89 -0.24
C TYR A 46 9.17 -10.42 0.60
N GLU A 47 10.24 -9.98 -0.05
CA GLU A 47 11.46 -9.46 0.54
C GLU A 47 11.33 -8.03 1.11
N ASP A 48 10.28 -7.30 0.77
CA ASP A 48 10.10 -5.90 1.18
C ASP A 48 9.53 -5.78 2.59
N LEU A 49 10.41 -5.96 3.59
CA LEU A 49 10.05 -5.90 5.00
C LEU A 49 9.43 -4.56 5.41
N LEU A 50 9.85 -3.44 4.80
CA LEU A 50 9.33 -2.12 5.14
C LEU A 50 7.87 -1.99 4.72
N SER A 51 7.51 -2.47 3.52
CA SER A 51 6.12 -2.52 3.07
C SER A 51 5.25 -3.39 3.99
N TRP A 52 5.74 -4.54 4.46
CA TRP A 52 4.99 -5.40 5.37
C TRP A 52 4.73 -4.74 6.73
N LYS A 53 5.74 -4.10 7.30
CA LYS A 53 5.59 -3.32 8.54
C LYS A 53 4.58 -2.18 8.37
N THR A 54 4.67 -1.47 7.25
CA THR A 54 3.77 -0.33 6.94
C THR A 54 2.32 -0.80 6.75
N ALA A 55 2.12 -1.89 6.01
CA ALA A 55 0.80 -2.50 5.83
C ALA A 55 0.22 -2.96 7.16
N PHE A 56 0.99 -3.66 8.00
CA PHE A 56 0.54 -4.06 9.32
C PHE A 56 0.18 -2.85 10.19
N LYS A 57 0.99 -1.78 10.19
CA LYS A 57 0.68 -0.55 10.93
C LYS A 57 -0.71 0.00 10.59
N GLY A 58 -1.09 0.01 9.32
CA GLY A 58 -2.41 0.47 8.87
C GLY A 58 -3.56 -0.50 9.13
N LEU A 59 -3.26 -1.76 9.44
CA LEU A 59 -4.26 -2.83 9.59
C LEU A 59 -4.41 -3.31 11.04
N LYS A 60 -3.45 -3.07 11.92
CA LYS A 60 -3.41 -3.66 13.26
C LYS A 60 -4.54 -3.24 14.20
N SER A 61 -5.29 -2.19 13.87
CA SER A 61 -6.49 -1.77 14.60
C SER A 61 -7.76 -2.49 14.14
N LYS A 62 -7.70 -3.30 13.08
CA LYS A 62 -8.82 -4.08 12.55
C LYS A 62 -8.87 -5.44 13.23
N SER A 63 -9.93 -5.73 13.97
CA SER A 63 -10.08 -6.96 14.74
C SER A 63 -9.98 -8.21 13.87
N GLU A 64 -10.60 -8.18 12.68
CA GLU A 64 -10.60 -9.28 11.72
C GLU A 64 -9.20 -9.62 11.19
N VAL A 65 -8.31 -8.61 11.09
CA VAL A 65 -6.91 -8.83 10.71
C VAL A 65 -6.19 -9.54 11.85
N ILE A 66 -6.31 -9.03 13.08
CA ILE A 66 -5.65 -9.62 14.25
C ILE A 66 -6.10 -11.06 14.48
N GLU A 67 -7.39 -11.35 14.31
CA GLU A 67 -7.94 -12.72 14.43
C GLU A 67 -7.34 -13.68 13.39
N GLU A 68 -7.18 -13.26 12.13
CA GLU A 68 -6.52 -14.09 11.12
C GLU A 68 -5.03 -14.28 11.40
N LEU A 69 -4.33 -13.22 11.81
CA LEU A 69 -2.89 -13.30 12.10
C LEU A 69 -2.60 -14.16 13.34
N LYS A 70 -3.51 -14.22 14.31
CA LYS A 70 -3.41 -15.13 15.47
C LYS A 70 -3.39 -16.62 15.07
N LYS A 71 -3.96 -16.98 13.92
CA LYS A 71 -3.89 -18.36 13.40
C LYS A 71 -2.49 -18.73 12.91
N ILE A 72 -1.66 -17.73 12.61
CA ILE A 72 -0.26 -17.90 12.20
C ILE A 72 0.66 -17.81 13.42
N ASP A 73 0.46 -16.78 14.26
CA ASP A 73 1.18 -16.59 15.52
C ASP A 73 0.17 -16.15 16.60
N PRO A 74 -0.18 -17.02 17.57
CA PRO A 74 -1.17 -16.74 18.62
C PRO A 74 -0.86 -15.53 19.49
N SER A 75 0.39 -15.07 19.50
CA SER A 75 0.85 -13.95 20.31
C SER A 75 0.74 -12.58 19.61
N ILE A 76 0.14 -12.53 18.42
CA ILE A 76 -0.19 -11.28 17.71
C ILE A 76 -1.38 -10.59 18.37
N ALA A 77 -1.24 -9.27 18.52
CA ALA A 77 -2.25 -8.34 19.01
C ALA A 77 -2.10 -6.98 18.31
N ASP A 78 -3.07 -6.10 18.47
CA ASP A 78 -3.05 -4.71 18.02
C ASP A 78 -1.87 -3.88 18.59
N VAL A 79 -1.45 -4.22 19.80
CA VAL A 79 -0.28 -3.66 20.48
C VAL A 79 1.06 -4.29 20.07
N SER A 80 1.06 -5.29 19.18
CA SER A 80 2.32 -5.91 18.71
C SER A 80 3.21 -4.90 17.98
N ASP A 81 4.52 -5.12 18.10
CA ASP A 81 5.50 -4.38 17.34
C ASP A 81 5.36 -4.66 15.83
N LEU A 82 5.88 -3.73 15.02
CA LEU A 82 5.69 -3.78 13.58
C LEU A 82 6.49 -4.91 12.91
N ASP A 83 7.62 -5.31 13.48
CA ASP A 83 8.42 -6.42 12.96
C ASP A 83 7.65 -7.73 13.07
N LYS A 84 7.14 -8.03 14.26
CA LYS A 84 6.37 -9.24 14.51
C LYS A 84 5.07 -9.28 13.70
N GLY A 85 4.28 -8.21 13.77
CA GLY A 85 3.02 -8.12 13.03
C GLY A 85 3.21 -8.11 11.51
N GLY A 86 4.23 -7.41 11.01
CA GLY A 86 4.60 -7.41 9.61
C GLY A 86 5.01 -8.80 9.12
N ASN A 87 5.78 -9.55 9.90
CA ASN A 87 6.16 -10.93 9.56
C ASN A 87 4.99 -11.91 9.58
N ALA A 88 4.06 -11.76 10.52
CA ALA A 88 2.82 -12.54 10.55
C ALA A 88 1.96 -12.25 9.30
N LEU A 89 1.78 -10.97 8.95
CA LEU A 89 1.05 -10.55 7.75
C LEU A 89 1.71 -11.07 6.46
N LYS A 90 3.04 -10.97 6.36
CA LYS A 90 3.83 -11.54 5.26
C LYS A 90 3.59 -13.04 5.09
N SER A 91 3.58 -13.78 6.21
CA SER A 91 3.38 -15.22 6.23
C SER A 91 1.95 -15.62 5.84
N PHE A 92 0.96 -14.88 6.34
CA PHE A 92 -0.43 -14.99 5.89
C PHE A 92 -0.49 -14.81 4.37
N CYS A 93 -0.04 -13.66 3.85
CA CYS A 93 -0.11 -13.33 2.44
C CYS A 93 0.57 -14.36 1.52
N LYS A 94 1.75 -14.86 1.90
CA LYS A 94 2.44 -15.92 1.14
C LYS A 94 1.58 -17.17 1.01
N THR A 95 1.06 -17.66 2.14
CA THR A 95 0.17 -18.83 2.17
C THR A 95 -1.11 -18.57 1.39
N SER A 96 -1.57 -17.32 1.38
CA SER A 96 -2.80 -16.93 0.70
C SER A 96 -2.67 -16.88 -0.82
N TRP A 97 -1.55 -16.38 -1.32
CA TRP A 97 -1.28 -16.20 -2.74
C TRP A 97 -1.29 -17.47 -3.56
N GLU A 98 -0.82 -18.57 -2.98
CA GLU A 98 -0.67 -19.87 -3.65
C GLU A 98 -1.98 -20.66 -3.72
N ARG A 99 -3.03 -20.20 -3.03
CA ARG A 99 -4.33 -20.88 -3.05
C ARG A 99 -5.02 -20.73 -4.41
N PRO A 100 -5.76 -21.75 -4.87
CA PRO A 100 -6.62 -21.63 -6.04
C PRO A 100 -7.64 -20.51 -5.85
N TYR A 101 -7.78 -19.65 -6.84
CA TYR A 101 -8.81 -18.63 -6.87
C TYR A 101 -10.18 -19.27 -7.02
N LYS A 102 -11.11 -18.82 -6.19
CA LYS A 102 -12.54 -19.11 -6.33
C LYS A 102 -13.33 -17.80 -6.21
N PRO A 103 -14.22 -17.51 -7.16
CA PRO A 103 -15.06 -16.32 -7.10
C PRO A 103 -15.87 -16.24 -5.81
N GLY A 104 -15.92 -15.05 -5.21
CA GLY A 104 -16.72 -14.80 -4.01
C GLY A 104 -16.12 -15.26 -2.68
N GLU A 105 -14.94 -15.90 -2.68
CA GLU A 105 -14.29 -16.26 -1.41
C GLU A 105 -13.76 -15.01 -0.69
N GLN A 106 -14.09 -14.89 0.60
CA GLN A 106 -13.61 -13.84 1.50
C GLN A 106 -12.08 -13.70 1.47
N PHE A 107 -11.40 -14.84 1.30
CA PHE A 107 -9.95 -14.91 1.28
C PHE A 107 -9.32 -14.15 0.10
N PHE A 108 -10.01 -14.09 -1.05
CA PHE A 108 -9.58 -13.26 -2.17
C PHE A 108 -9.70 -11.76 -1.85
N LEU A 109 -10.76 -11.36 -1.15
CA LEU A 109 -10.95 -9.97 -0.70
C LEU A 109 -9.87 -9.56 0.31
N GLN A 110 -9.58 -10.42 1.28
CA GLN A 110 -8.51 -10.21 2.26
C GLN A 110 -7.15 -10.01 1.57
N VAL A 111 -6.79 -10.84 0.60
CA VAL A 111 -5.52 -10.66 -0.14
C VAL A 111 -5.49 -9.34 -0.92
N LYS A 112 -6.60 -8.97 -1.55
CA LYS A 112 -6.72 -7.69 -2.28
C LYS A 112 -6.63 -6.46 -1.38
N GLU A 113 -6.86 -6.61 -0.09
CA GLU A 113 -6.81 -5.48 0.85
C GLU A 113 -5.51 -5.48 1.66
N TRP A 114 -5.02 -6.64 2.08
CA TRP A 114 -3.96 -6.74 3.08
C TRP A 114 -2.57 -7.03 2.50
N CYS A 115 -2.51 -7.59 1.29
CA CYS A 115 -1.25 -8.04 0.67
C CYS A 115 -0.80 -7.14 -0.48
N ILE A 116 -1.43 -5.99 -0.66
CA ILE A 116 -1.20 -5.08 -1.79
C ILE A 116 -0.15 -4.03 -1.45
N GLN A 117 0.56 -3.57 -2.48
CA GLN A 117 1.56 -2.53 -2.33
C GLN A 117 0.94 -1.29 -1.69
N VAL A 118 1.46 -0.90 -0.52
CA VAL A 118 1.03 0.29 0.21
C VAL A 118 1.97 1.46 -0.07
N PRO A 119 1.50 2.71 0.09
CA PRO A 119 2.36 3.87 0.17
C PRO A 119 3.38 3.72 1.30
N LEU A 120 4.63 4.14 1.06
CA LEU A 120 5.70 4.05 2.06
C LEU A 120 6.03 5.40 2.67
N THR A 121 5.89 6.47 1.89
CA THR A 121 6.16 7.84 2.33
C THR A 121 4.88 8.65 2.50
N VAL A 122 4.99 9.75 3.24
CA VAL A 122 3.90 10.75 3.34
C VAL A 122 3.46 11.24 1.96
N LYS A 123 4.42 11.48 1.05
CA LYS A 123 4.16 11.87 -0.34
C LYS A 123 3.37 10.80 -1.09
N ASP A 124 3.81 9.55 -1.02
CA ASP A 124 3.15 8.45 -1.71
C ASP A 124 1.71 8.28 -1.21
N GLN A 125 1.48 8.49 0.10
CA GLN A 125 0.15 8.40 0.71
C GLN A 125 -0.81 9.43 0.09
N PHE A 126 -0.33 10.66 -0.09
CA PHE A 126 -1.12 11.73 -0.70
C PHE A 126 -1.36 11.51 -2.18
N LEU A 127 -0.32 11.15 -2.94
CA LEU A 127 -0.45 10.90 -4.38
C LEU A 127 -1.32 9.67 -4.67
N GLY A 128 -1.18 8.61 -3.88
CA GLY A 128 -2.04 7.43 -3.94
C GLY A 128 -3.52 7.75 -3.65
N SER A 129 -3.77 8.77 -2.82
CA SER A 129 -5.12 9.29 -2.53
C SER A 129 -5.59 10.36 -3.53
N ARG A 130 -4.87 10.55 -4.64
CA ARG A 130 -5.13 11.58 -5.67
C ARG A 130 -5.15 13.02 -5.12
N LYS A 131 -4.46 13.27 -4.02
CA LYS A 131 -4.28 14.63 -3.49
C LYS A 131 -3.18 15.35 -4.25
N THR A 132 -3.34 16.66 -4.41
CA THR A 132 -2.38 17.50 -5.12
C THR A 132 -1.49 18.24 -4.12
N LEU A 133 -0.18 18.14 -4.32
CA LEU A 133 0.79 18.89 -3.52
C LEU A 133 0.72 20.39 -3.85
N GLU A 134 0.96 21.21 -2.84
CA GLU A 134 1.02 22.65 -2.98
C GLU A 134 2.21 23.10 -3.84
N ASN A 135 2.00 24.16 -4.61
CA ASN A 135 3.04 24.83 -5.39
C ASN A 135 2.98 26.37 -5.31
N ASN A 136 1.91 26.94 -4.75
CA ASN A 136 1.78 28.36 -4.42
C ASN A 136 1.92 28.55 -2.90
N TRP A 137 3.18 28.62 -2.45
CA TRP A 137 3.51 28.67 -1.03
C TRP A 137 3.09 29.97 -0.35
N GLU A 138 3.06 31.09 -1.07
CA GLU A 138 2.57 32.36 -0.52
C GLU A 138 1.08 32.27 -0.17
N SER A 139 0.26 31.82 -1.13
CA SER A 139 -1.18 31.63 -0.89
C SER A 139 -1.42 30.60 0.19
N LYS A 140 -0.61 29.53 0.24
CA LYS A 140 -0.74 28.50 1.26
C LYS A 140 -0.43 29.05 2.65
N PHE A 141 0.68 29.76 2.79
CA PHE A 141 1.08 30.38 4.04
C PHE A 141 0.00 31.34 4.54
N GLU A 142 -0.52 32.20 3.67
CA GLU A 142 -1.62 33.13 4.00
C GLU A 142 -2.86 32.40 4.51
N ALA A 143 -3.20 31.24 3.93
CA ALA A 143 -4.35 30.45 4.36
C ALA A 143 -4.15 29.77 5.73
N ILE A 144 -2.91 29.44 6.10
CA ILE A 144 -2.63 28.65 7.32
C ILE A 144 -1.99 29.46 8.46
N LYS A 145 -1.49 30.69 8.21
CA LYS A 145 -0.76 31.48 9.21
C LYS A 145 -1.58 31.86 10.45
N THR A 146 -2.90 31.79 10.35
CA THR A 146 -3.84 32.04 11.47
C THR A 146 -4.30 30.75 12.16
N SER A 147 -4.00 29.58 11.59
CA SER A 147 -4.40 28.27 12.10
C SER A 147 -3.27 27.64 12.91
N ASN A 148 -3.54 27.32 14.18
CA ASN A 148 -2.60 26.61 15.07
C ASN A 148 -1.21 27.30 15.19
N THR A 149 -1.24 28.59 15.55
CA THR A 149 -0.15 29.58 15.42
C THR A 149 1.15 29.19 16.11
N ASN A 150 1.11 28.64 17.32
CA ASN A 150 2.36 28.40 18.07
C ASN A 150 3.19 27.26 17.47
N GLN A 151 2.57 26.11 17.22
CA GLN A 151 3.28 24.94 16.70
C GLN A 151 3.77 25.17 15.26
N LEU A 152 2.98 25.84 14.41
CA LEU A 152 3.42 26.18 13.06
C LEU A 152 4.64 27.11 13.12
N LYS A 153 4.58 28.17 13.93
CA LYS A 153 5.69 29.12 14.08
C LYS A 153 6.96 28.43 14.57
N GLU A 154 6.86 27.60 15.60
CA GLU A 154 8.01 26.86 16.15
C GLU A 154 8.63 25.94 15.12
N ASP A 155 7.81 25.16 14.40
CA ASP A 155 8.29 24.25 13.35
C ASP A 155 9.00 25.03 12.22
N LEU A 156 8.51 26.23 11.85
CA LEU A 156 9.12 27.06 10.81
C LEU A 156 10.41 27.76 11.29
N LYS A 157 10.45 28.23 12.54
CA LYS A 157 11.67 28.77 13.17
C LYS A 157 12.78 27.73 13.33
N ALA A 158 12.41 26.46 13.49
CA ALA A 158 13.37 25.36 13.51
C ALA A 158 14.02 25.11 12.14
N ILE A 159 13.35 25.52 11.05
CA ILE A 159 13.88 25.45 9.68
C ILE A 159 14.74 26.69 9.36
N ASP A 160 14.28 27.88 9.76
CA ASP A 160 15.02 29.14 9.60
C ASP A 160 15.06 29.93 10.92
N ASN A 161 16.22 29.92 11.56
CA ASN A 161 16.45 30.60 12.83
C ASN A 161 16.55 32.14 12.71
N GLN A 162 16.57 32.68 11.49
CA GLN A 162 16.55 34.13 11.24
C GLN A 162 15.13 34.71 11.29
N ILE A 163 14.11 33.86 11.44
CA ILE A 163 12.74 34.29 11.69
C ILE A 163 12.64 34.76 13.15
N THR A 164 12.45 36.06 13.32
CA THR A 164 12.35 36.67 14.65
C THR A 164 10.91 37.04 14.99
N LYS A 165 10.10 37.36 13.99
CA LYS A 165 8.75 37.92 14.17
C LYS A 165 7.65 36.87 14.36
N GLU A 166 6.42 37.37 14.55
CA GLU A 166 5.19 36.58 14.61
C GLU A 166 4.70 36.18 13.20
N LEU A 167 3.91 35.11 13.10
CA LEU A 167 3.36 34.62 11.82
C LEU A 167 2.50 35.65 11.08
N THR A 168 1.87 36.56 11.82
CA THR A 168 1.01 37.61 11.27
C THR A 168 1.79 38.85 10.85
N ASP A 169 3.07 38.94 11.20
CA ASP A 169 3.94 40.04 10.82
C ASP A 169 4.38 39.87 9.35
N ASN A 170 4.38 40.97 8.61
CA ASN A 170 4.75 40.96 7.19
C ASN A 170 6.26 41.07 6.97
N GLU A 171 7.05 41.51 7.95
CA GLU A 171 8.50 41.70 7.82
C GLU A 171 9.24 40.40 7.50
N ASP A 172 8.87 39.29 8.15
CA ASP A 172 9.49 37.97 7.94
C ASP A 172 8.65 37.06 7.01
N LYS A 173 7.62 37.58 6.33
CA LYS A 173 6.70 36.77 5.51
C LYS A 173 7.42 35.87 4.51
N ASN A 174 8.38 36.41 3.76
CA ASN A 174 9.12 35.65 2.76
C ASN A 174 9.94 34.51 3.37
N LYS A 175 10.50 34.72 4.57
CA LYS A 175 11.23 33.68 5.31
C LYS A 175 10.29 32.57 5.77
N PHE A 176 9.11 32.94 6.30
CA PHE A 176 8.09 31.96 6.68
C PHE A 176 7.60 31.13 5.49
N VAL A 177 7.37 31.75 4.33
CA VAL A 177 6.97 31.05 3.10
C VAL A 177 8.05 30.06 2.66
N ALA A 178 9.32 30.49 2.62
CA ALA A 178 10.44 29.62 2.26
C ALA A 178 10.63 28.47 3.28
N ALA A 179 10.51 28.77 4.57
CA ALA A 179 10.57 27.76 5.63
C ALA A 179 9.43 26.74 5.52
N LEU A 180 8.22 27.16 5.14
CA LEU A 180 7.08 26.27 4.95
C LEU A 180 7.31 25.31 3.77
N GLN A 181 7.75 25.85 2.64
CA GLN A 181 8.13 25.04 1.47
C GLN A 181 9.18 23.99 1.87
N LYS A 182 10.27 24.44 2.48
CA LYS A 182 11.37 23.57 2.91
C LYS A 182 10.92 22.53 3.92
N TRP A 183 10.07 22.91 4.89
CA TRP A 183 9.49 21.97 5.84
C TRP A 183 8.72 20.86 5.11
N CYS A 184 7.93 21.19 4.09
CA CYS A 184 7.23 20.20 3.29
C CYS A 184 8.19 19.29 2.50
N GLU A 185 9.21 19.86 1.85
CA GLU A 185 10.23 19.09 1.11
C GLU A 185 10.97 18.09 2.02
N ASP A 186 11.35 18.53 3.22
CA ASP A 186 12.08 17.71 4.21
C ASP A 186 11.20 16.61 4.83
N ASN A 187 9.88 16.78 4.86
CA ASN A 187 8.95 15.88 5.55
C ASN A 187 8.16 14.94 4.64
N LEU A 188 7.90 15.32 3.38
CA LEU A 188 7.11 14.53 2.44
C LEU A 188 7.74 13.17 2.11
N ASN A 189 9.07 13.06 2.16
CA ASN A 189 9.78 11.81 1.87
C ASN A 189 9.95 10.89 3.11
N LYS A 190 9.45 11.30 4.28
CA LYS A 190 9.57 10.49 5.50
C LYS A 190 8.69 9.25 5.44
N ASN A 191 9.20 8.15 6.01
CA ASN A 191 8.51 6.87 6.07
C ASN A 191 7.27 6.96 6.98
N LEU A 192 6.14 6.41 6.53
CA LEU A 192 4.87 6.41 7.26
C LEU A 192 4.94 5.67 8.60
N ILE A 193 5.89 4.76 8.78
CA ILE A 193 6.10 4.08 10.06
C ILE A 193 6.44 5.07 11.19
N GLU A 194 7.14 6.16 10.89
CA GLU A 194 7.68 7.10 11.87
C GLU A 194 7.01 8.48 11.79
N ALA A 195 6.06 8.66 10.86
CA ALA A 195 5.60 9.97 10.43
C ALA A 195 4.14 10.28 10.80
N ASP A 196 3.56 9.70 11.85
CA ASP A 196 2.12 9.91 12.16
C ASP A 196 1.79 11.39 12.41
N SER A 197 2.57 12.06 13.27
CA SER A 197 2.39 13.50 13.55
C SER A 197 2.74 14.38 12.35
N ILE A 198 3.67 13.92 11.52
CA ILE A 198 4.09 14.62 10.29
C ILE A 198 3.01 14.51 9.23
N LEU A 199 2.34 13.37 9.09
CA LEU A 199 1.29 13.13 8.11
C LEU A 199 0.14 14.11 8.30
N GLU A 200 -0.34 14.28 9.54
CA GLU A 200 -1.41 15.23 9.85
C GLU A 200 -0.98 16.69 9.60
N LYS A 201 0.22 17.07 10.02
CA LYS A 201 0.77 18.40 9.72
C LYS A 201 0.91 18.63 8.21
N ALA A 202 1.39 17.64 7.46
CA ALA A 202 1.61 17.71 6.03
C ALA A 202 0.30 17.77 5.23
N LYS A 203 -0.79 17.14 5.70
CA LYS A 203 -2.12 17.32 5.09
C LYS A 203 -2.51 18.79 5.07
N HIS A 204 -2.31 19.48 6.19
CA HIS A 204 -2.68 20.89 6.30
C HIS A 204 -1.67 21.82 5.61
N ARG A 205 -0.38 21.49 5.59
CA ARG A 205 0.70 22.39 5.14
C ARG A 205 1.11 22.20 3.68
N CYS A 206 1.09 20.97 3.18
CA CYS A 206 1.76 20.60 1.92
C CYS A 206 0.80 20.23 0.80
N LEU A 207 -0.51 20.16 1.07
CA LEU A 207 -1.54 19.93 0.06
C LEU A 207 -2.20 21.23 -0.35
N LYS A 208 -2.67 21.28 -1.60
CA LYS A 208 -3.60 22.32 -2.02
C LYS A 208 -4.84 22.28 -1.14
N ASN A 209 -5.39 23.44 -0.80
CA ASN A 209 -6.68 23.50 -0.13
C ASN A 209 -7.73 22.85 -1.05
N ASP A 210 -8.49 21.89 -0.54
CA ASP A 210 -9.66 21.39 -1.25
C ASP A 210 -10.67 22.56 -1.25
N ASN A 211 -10.95 23.15 -2.42
CA ASN A 211 -12.07 24.08 -2.60
C ASN A 211 -13.39 23.32 -2.53
#